data_AF-A0AAT9WH35-F1
#
_entry.id   AF-A0AAT9WH35-F1
#
_cell.length_a   1.000
_cell.length_b   1.000
_cell.length_c   1.000
_cell.angle_alpha   90.00
_cell.angle_beta   90.00
_cell.angle_gamma   90.00
#
_symmetry.space_group_name_H-M   'P 1'
#
loop_
_entity.id
_entity.type
_entity.pdbx_description
1 polymer ?
#
loop_
_entity_poly.entity_id
_entity_poly.type
_entity_poly.pdbx_seq_one_letter_code
_entity_poly.pdbx_strand_id
1 'polypeptide(L)'
;MKDYLQLSASDLLEEFGGGGHAPGSGSAAALIGLLAANLVYTVGQLTVKRSKYKQYHDEVDASCAKIQTVLIPTLRELLQRDAEAFDAVYQARVARDEAVDPKEGARLQAVSLNEQKLAIAIPFKIAEACLELIEISARVFDVGFQAARGDTGVALSAAVAGVLSAVFVINLNLAPFKRNYWARQRRHECDQLHALAMEKYTGTLERVDALRSEDVDVVEEDELAVAITGLLSGAKATYSDVDIDERAGELRALVWRKRNELWPTDQVPTDPVELLNPEVALRLLGYGFSLEESLGTFPSTAGTLEVAGLLEAVKGKVSVSRQMKSDVRLFTSAHELGHILLHPQLKEAHRDRPLNGTVVSRNLIEREADRFASSYLMPSRLVTDRFLKTFKTDRFALSEATTFALWGSGAEASRRKVKNRRELAFTLATAVRYNGRQVVSLAHQFKVSPTTMAIRLEELGLIWFDQH
;
A
#
# COMPACT_ATOMS: atom_id res chain seq x y z
N MET A 1 1.29 -45.37 -22.37
CA MET A 1 1.55 -43.92 -22.31
C MET A 1 2.06 -43.58 -20.92
N LYS A 2 2.78 -42.48 -20.74
CA LYS A 2 3.25 -42.01 -19.42
C LYS A 2 2.03 -41.67 -18.56
N ASP A 3 1.98 -42.14 -17.31
CA ASP A 3 1.00 -41.66 -16.32
C ASP A 3 1.59 -40.39 -15.67
N TYR A 4 1.13 -39.24 -16.15
CA TYR A 4 1.68 -37.94 -15.74
C TYR A 4 1.52 -37.66 -14.25
N LEU A 5 0.51 -38.26 -13.60
CA LEU A 5 0.26 -38.05 -12.17
C LEU A 5 1.07 -38.97 -11.25
N GLN A 6 1.89 -39.86 -11.81
CA GLN A 6 2.90 -40.65 -11.06
C GLN A 6 4.27 -40.00 -11.06
N LEU A 7 4.46 -38.93 -11.83
CA LEU A 7 5.70 -38.18 -11.87
C LEU A 7 5.90 -37.38 -10.59
N SER A 8 7.16 -37.07 -10.27
CA SER A 8 7.43 -36.05 -9.27
C SER A 8 6.90 -34.70 -9.75
N ALA A 9 6.64 -33.77 -8.81
CA ALA A 9 6.18 -32.44 -9.16
C ALA A 9 7.17 -31.73 -10.11
N SER A 10 8.48 -31.89 -9.89
CA SER A 10 9.52 -31.33 -10.75
C SER A 10 9.46 -31.91 -12.16
N ASP A 11 9.40 -33.24 -12.29
CA ASP A 11 9.35 -33.90 -13.59
C ASP A 11 8.08 -33.53 -14.36
N LEU A 12 6.93 -33.43 -13.67
CA LEU A 12 5.67 -33.03 -14.30
C LEU A 12 5.76 -31.60 -14.85
N LEU A 13 6.36 -30.67 -14.11
CA LEU A 13 6.55 -29.29 -14.58
C LEU A 13 7.54 -29.21 -15.73
N GLU A 14 8.60 -30.03 -15.73
CA GLU A 14 9.53 -30.15 -16.86
C GLU A 14 8.82 -30.68 -18.11
N GLU A 15 7.91 -31.65 -17.99
CA GLU A 15 7.11 -32.13 -19.12
C GLU A 15 6.24 -31.01 -19.73
N PHE A 16 5.61 -30.16 -18.91
CA PHE A 16 4.86 -28.99 -19.41
C PHE A 16 5.76 -27.89 -19.99
N GLY A 17 6.99 -27.73 -19.47
CA GLY A 17 7.92 -26.66 -19.88
C GLY A 17 8.93 -27.05 -20.97
N GLY A 18 9.09 -28.34 -21.25
CA GLY A 18 10.16 -28.90 -22.08
C GLY A 18 9.95 -28.78 -23.59
N GLY A 19 8.83 -28.19 -24.03
CA GLY A 19 8.51 -28.02 -25.45
C GLY A 19 8.04 -29.29 -26.16
N GLY A 20 7.78 -30.36 -25.41
CA GLY A 20 7.10 -31.56 -25.91
C GLY A 20 5.65 -31.26 -26.30
N HIS A 21 5.06 -32.11 -27.14
CA HIS A 21 3.68 -31.94 -27.60
C HIS A 21 2.64 -32.46 -26.59
N ALA A 22 3.00 -33.37 -25.68
CA ALA A 22 2.15 -33.82 -24.58
C ALA A 22 2.96 -33.88 -23.26
N PRO A 23 2.40 -33.48 -22.11
CA PRO A 23 1.01 -33.11 -21.86
C PRO A 23 0.71 -31.68 -22.35
N GLY A 24 -0.50 -31.49 -22.88
CA GLY A 24 -0.92 -30.24 -23.53
C GLY A 24 -1.64 -29.26 -22.61
N SER A 25 -2.11 -28.15 -23.18
CA SER A 25 -2.84 -27.11 -22.44
C SER A 25 -4.19 -27.57 -21.87
N GLY A 26 -4.85 -28.58 -22.45
CA GLY A 26 -6.04 -29.18 -21.85
C GLY A 26 -5.70 -29.99 -20.59
N SER A 27 -4.60 -30.74 -20.63
CA SER A 27 -4.05 -31.50 -19.50
C SER A 27 -3.67 -30.54 -18.36
N ALA A 28 -3.10 -29.37 -18.68
CA ALA A 28 -2.85 -28.31 -17.72
C ALA A 28 -4.14 -27.76 -17.09
N ALA A 29 -5.20 -27.55 -17.88
CA ALA A 29 -6.50 -27.12 -17.38
C ALA A 29 -7.11 -28.13 -16.38
N ALA A 30 -6.99 -29.43 -16.69
CA ALA A 30 -7.41 -30.50 -15.77
C ALA A 30 -6.58 -30.52 -14.48
N LEU A 31 -5.26 -30.30 -14.57
CA LEU A 31 -4.37 -30.22 -13.42
C LEU A 31 -4.72 -29.04 -12.49
N ILE A 32 -5.05 -27.88 -13.06
CA ILE A 32 -5.55 -26.72 -12.30
C ILE A 32 -6.83 -27.08 -11.53
N GLY A 33 -7.76 -27.77 -12.20
CA GLY A 33 -8.97 -28.30 -11.55
C GLY A 33 -8.66 -29.28 -10.42
N LEU A 34 -7.68 -30.18 -10.59
CA LEU A 34 -7.25 -31.12 -9.55
C LEU A 34 -6.70 -30.40 -8.32
N LEU A 35 -5.91 -29.34 -8.51
CA LEU A 35 -5.41 -28.52 -7.41
C LEU A 35 -6.57 -27.87 -6.64
N ALA A 36 -7.53 -27.27 -7.35
CA ALA A 36 -8.72 -26.70 -6.75
C ALA A 36 -9.51 -27.74 -5.93
N ALA A 37 -9.75 -28.91 -6.50
CA ALA A 37 -10.46 -30.00 -5.84
C ALA A 37 -9.79 -30.42 -4.51
N ASN A 38 -8.47 -30.62 -4.51
CA ASN A 38 -7.74 -31.07 -3.33
C ASN A 38 -7.70 -30.00 -2.22
N LEU A 39 -7.56 -28.73 -2.57
CA LEU A 39 -7.59 -27.62 -1.61
C LEU A 39 -8.96 -27.53 -0.91
N VAL A 40 -10.05 -27.54 -1.67
CA VAL A 40 -11.41 -27.46 -1.08
C VAL A 40 -11.74 -28.70 -0.28
N TYR A 41 -11.35 -29.88 -0.75
CA TYR A 41 -11.50 -31.12 0.02
C TYR A 41 -10.79 -31.03 1.37
N THR A 42 -9.56 -30.50 1.39
CA THR A 42 -8.78 -30.33 2.63
C THR A 42 -9.48 -29.40 3.61
N VAL A 43 -9.97 -28.24 3.14
CA VAL A 43 -10.70 -27.29 4.00
C VAL A 43 -12.01 -27.90 4.50
N GLY A 44 -12.72 -28.64 3.66
CA GLY A 44 -13.93 -29.35 4.07
C GLY A 44 -13.66 -30.37 5.18
N GLN A 45 -12.61 -31.19 5.04
CA GLN A 45 -12.16 -32.14 6.07
C GLN A 45 -11.74 -31.46 7.37
N LEU A 46 -11.13 -30.28 7.30
CA LEU A 46 -10.81 -29.47 8.48
C LEU A 46 -12.08 -28.91 9.15
N THR A 47 -13.09 -28.55 8.36
CA THR A 47 -14.36 -28.00 8.84
C THR A 47 -15.15 -29.03 9.63
N VAL A 48 -15.32 -30.25 9.11
CA VAL A 48 -16.09 -31.33 9.77
C VAL A 48 -15.46 -31.80 11.09
N LYS A 49 -14.14 -31.62 11.27
CA LYS A 49 -13.44 -31.96 12.53
C LYS A 49 -13.69 -30.94 13.66
N ARG A 50 -14.34 -29.81 13.38
CA ARG A 50 -14.47 -28.69 14.32
C ARG A 50 -15.93 -28.51 14.75
N SER A 51 -16.16 -28.59 16.06
CA SER A 51 -17.49 -28.44 16.66
C SER A 51 -18.15 -27.08 16.39
N LYS A 52 -17.35 -26.00 16.25
CA LYS A 52 -17.84 -24.65 15.89
C LYS A 52 -18.66 -24.62 14.60
N TYR A 53 -18.39 -25.52 13.66
CA TYR A 53 -19.03 -25.55 12.33
C TYR A 53 -20.09 -26.65 12.20
N LYS A 54 -20.56 -27.22 13.32
CA LYS A 54 -21.47 -28.39 13.33
C LYS A 54 -22.71 -28.22 12.47
N GLN A 55 -23.27 -27.01 12.41
CA GLN A 55 -24.45 -26.70 11.60
C GLN A 55 -24.23 -26.86 10.08
N TYR A 56 -22.98 -26.91 9.62
CA TYR A 56 -22.61 -27.08 8.21
C TYR A 56 -21.97 -28.44 7.92
N HIS A 57 -21.87 -29.34 8.91
CA HIS A 57 -21.15 -30.61 8.74
C HIS A 57 -21.74 -31.47 7.62
N ASP A 58 -23.05 -31.70 7.61
CA ASP A 58 -23.70 -32.56 6.61
C ASP A 58 -23.51 -32.01 5.18
N GLU A 59 -23.63 -30.69 5.03
CA GLU A 59 -23.46 -30.00 3.74
C GLU A 59 -22.01 -30.09 3.22
N VAL A 60 -21.05 -29.81 4.10
CA VAL A 60 -19.62 -29.84 3.76
C VAL A 60 -19.13 -31.27 3.53
N ASP A 61 -19.64 -32.24 4.29
CA ASP A 61 -19.30 -33.66 4.12
C ASP A 61 -19.82 -34.21 2.79
N ALA A 62 -21.07 -33.86 2.40
CA ALA A 62 -21.59 -34.19 1.07
C ALA A 62 -20.74 -33.60 -0.06
N SER A 63 -20.26 -32.36 0.12
CA SER A 63 -19.34 -31.70 -0.81
C SER A 63 -17.99 -32.44 -0.90
N CYS A 64 -17.40 -32.81 0.24
CA CYS A 64 -16.18 -33.61 0.30
C CYS A 64 -16.34 -34.97 -0.39
N ALA A 65 -17.46 -35.66 -0.15
CA ALA A 65 -17.76 -36.94 -0.77
C ALA A 65 -17.82 -36.81 -2.30
N LYS A 66 -18.49 -35.77 -2.82
CA LYS A 66 -18.58 -35.52 -4.27
C LYS A 66 -17.21 -35.20 -4.86
N ILE A 67 -16.41 -34.36 -4.20
CA ILE A 67 -15.06 -34.03 -4.65
C ILE A 67 -14.19 -35.31 -4.74
N GLN A 68 -14.20 -36.12 -3.69
CA GLN A 68 -13.33 -37.29 -3.57
C GLN A 68 -13.74 -38.43 -4.51
N THR A 69 -15.05 -38.67 -4.67
CA THR A 69 -15.56 -39.84 -5.40
C THR A 69 -15.86 -39.55 -6.87
N VAL A 70 -16.08 -38.28 -7.25
CA VAL A 70 -16.47 -37.90 -8.61
C VAL A 70 -15.44 -36.99 -9.26
N LEU A 71 -15.20 -35.81 -8.68
CA LEU A 71 -14.45 -34.73 -9.36
C LEU A 71 -12.96 -35.04 -9.48
N ILE A 72 -12.31 -35.49 -8.41
CA ILE A 72 -10.89 -35.87 -8.45
C ILE A 72 -10.67 -37.02 -9.45
N PRO A 73 -11.36 -38.17 -9.37
CA PRO A 73 -11.20 -39.24 -10.36
C PRO A 73 -11.45 -38.77 -11.80
N THR A 74 -12.50 -37.97 -12.02
CA THR A 74 -12.85 -37.45 -13.34
C THR A 74 -11.76 -36.56 -13.91
N LEU A 75 -11.24 -35.61 -13.14
CA LEU A 75 -10.18 -34.71 -13.61
C LEU A 75 -8.85 -35.44 -13.84
N ARG A 76 -8.54 -36.49 -13.05
CA ARG A 76 -7.37 -37.36 -13.30
C ARG A 76 -7.50 -38.08 -14.64
N GLU A 77 -8.66 -38.66 -14.91
CA GLU A 77 -8.94 -39.32 -16.19
C GLU A 77 -8.86 -38.34 -17.35
N LEU A 78 -9.47 -37.15 -17.21
CA LEU A 78 -9.49 -36.14 -18.26
C LEU A 78 -8.09 -35.59 -18.58
N LEU A 79 -7.21 -35.43 -17.59
CA LEU A 79 -5.82 -35.05 -17.79
C LEU A 79 -5.11 -36.08 -18.68
N GLN A 80 -5.22 -37.36 -18.34
CA GLN A 80 -4.57 -38.43 -19.09
C GLN A 80 -5.15 -38.54 -20.51
N ARG A 81 -6.48 -38.46 -20.64
CA ARG A 81 -7.16 -38.54 -21.93
C ARG A 81 -6.87 -37.36 -22.84
N ASP A 82 -6.69 -36.16 -22.29
CA ASP A 82 -6.31 -34.99 -23.09
C ASP A 82 -4.92 -35.17 -23.70
N ALA A 83 -3.95 -35.64 -22.92
CA ALA A 83 -2.61 -35.95 -23.42
C ALA A 83 -2.65 -37.03 -24.52
N GLU A 84 -3.43 -38.10 -24.31
CA GLU A 84 -3.65 -39.17 -25.29
C GLU A 84 -4.28 -38.65 -26.60
N ALA A 85 -5.34 -37.86 -26.48
CA ALA A 85 -6.05 -37.31 -27.63
C ALA A 85 -5.19 -36.29 -28.39
N PHE A 86 -4.37 -35.51 -27.68
CA PHE A 86 -3.47 -34.55 -28.31
C PHE A 86 -2.37 -35.25 -29.11
N ASP A 87 -1.76 -36.31 -28.55
CA ASP A 87 -0.80 -37.14 -29.28
C ASP A 87 -1.44 -37.76 -30.54
N ALA A 88 -2.63 -38.35 -30.42
CA ALA A 88 -3.35 -38.91 -31.58
C ALA A 88 -3.62 -37.87 -32.69
N VAL A 89 -4.06 -36.66 -32.32
CA VAL A 89 -4.26 -35.55 -33.27
C VAL A 89 -2.94 -35.13 -33.91
N TYR A 90 -1.86 -35.06 -33.13
CA TYR A 90 -0.54 -34.70 -33.63
C TYR A 90 -0.02 -35.74 -34.64
N GLN A 91 -0.06 -37.03 -34.30
CA GLN A 91 0.35 -38.12 -35.20
C GLN A 91 -0.47 -38.11 -36.50
N ALA A 92 -1.79 -37.89 -36.41
CA ALA A 92 -2.64 -37.80 -37.59
C ALA A 92 -2.31 -36.59 -38.49
N ARG A 93 -1.84 -35.47 -37.91
CA ARG A 93 -1.38 -34.30 -38.67
C ARG A 93 -0.04 -34.55 -39.36
N VAL A 94 0.91 -35.16 -38.65
CA VAL A 94 2.22 -35.54 -39.22
C VAL A 94 2.03 -36.49 -40.40
N ALA A 95 1.26 -37.57 -40.22
CA ALA A 95 0.98 -38.52 -41.29
C ALA A 95 0.34 -37.86 -42.53
N ARG A 96 -0.57 -36.91 -42.31
CA ARG A 96 -1.16 -36.12 -43.40
C ARG A 96 -0.12 -35.26 -44.11
N ASP A 97 0.75 -34.57 -43.37
CA ASP A 97 1.73 -33.64 -43.93
C ASP A 97 2.83 -34.36 -44.72
N GLU A 98 3.10 -35.63 -44.39
CA GLU A 98 4.03 -36.51 -45.11
C GLU A 98 3.40 -37.21 -46.34
N ALA A 99 2.08 -37.11 -46.53
CA ALA A 99 1.38 -37.82 -47.60
C ALA A 99 1.72 -37.22 -48.98
N VAL A 100 2.31 -38.04 -49.86
CA VAL A 100 2.67 -37.64 -51.23
C VAL A 100 1.48 -37.78 -52.19
N ASP A 101 0.63 -38.79 -52.01
CA ASP A 101 -0.55 -39.01 -52.85
C ASP A 101 -1.73 -38.10 -52.41
N PRO A 102 -2.31 -37.29 -53.32
CA PRO A 102 -3.43 -36.42 -52.97
C PRO A 102 -4.66 -37.13 -52.40
N LYS A 103 -4.97 -38.38 -52.83
CA LYS A 103 -6.13 -39.11 -52.30
C LYS A 103 -5.87 -39.58 -50.87
N GLU A 104 -4.67 -40.10 -50.61
CA GLU A 104 -4.27 -40.48 -49.25
C GLU A 104 -4.19 -39.27 -48.31
N GLY A 105 -3.66 -38.13 -48.78
CA GLY A 105 -3.66 -36.88 -48.02
C GLY A 105 -5.07 -36.41 -47.63
N ALA A 106 -6.05 -36.54 -48.53
CA ALA A 106 -7.45 -36.22 -48.23
C ALA A 106 -8.05 -37.19 -47.18
N ARG A 107 -7.73 -38.48 -47.25
CA ARG A 107 -8.15 -39.49 -46.26
C ARG A 107 -7.57 -39.19 -44.89
N LEU A 108 -6.27 -38.90 -44.81
CA LEU A 108 -5.58 -38.57 -43.54
C LEU A 108 -6.04 -37.25 -42.95
N GLN A 109 -6.38 -36.25 -43.79
CA GLN A 109 -7.03 -35.03 -43.33
C GLN A 109 -8.40 -35.32 -42.68
N ALA A 110 -9.20 -36.24 -43.23
CA ALA A 110 -10.46 -36.64 -42.62
C ALA A 110 -10.26 -37.35 -41.28
N VAL A 111 -9.24 -38.22 -41.17
CA VAL A 111 -8.86 -38.87 -39.90
C VAL A 111 -8.43 -37.82 -38.87
N SER A 112 -7.52 -36.90 -39.23
CA SER A 112 -7.05 -35.84 -38.34
C SER A 112 -8.19 -34.96 -37.82
N LEU A 113 -9.14 -34.59 -38.68
CA LEU A 113 -10.34 -33.85 -38.26
C LEU A 113 -11.25 -34.67 -37.35
N ASN A 114 -11.34 -35.99 -37.54
CA ASN A 114 -12.12 -36.85 -36.65
C ASN A 114 -11.49 -36.96 -35.27
N GLU A 115 -10.18 -37.20 -35.19
CA GLU A 115 -9.44 -37.20 -33.93
C GLU A 115 -9.59 -35.86 -33.20
N GLN A 116 -9.53 -34.75 -33.94
CA GLN A 116 -9.70 -33.43 -33.35
C GLN A 116 -11.12 -33.20 -32.80
N LYS A 117 -12.17 -33.77 -33.42
CA LYS A 117 -13.53 -33.72 -32.85
C LYS A 117 -13.63 -34.47 -31.53
N LEU A 118 -12.97 -35.62 -31.42
CA LEU A 118 -12.93 -36.41 -30.19
C LEU A 118 -12.16 -35.66 -29.09
N ALA A 119 -11.02 -35.05 -29.45
CA ALA A 119 -10.23 -34.25 -28.53
C ALA A 119 -11.00 -33.04 -27.97
N ILE A 120 -11.85 -32.38 -28.79
CA ILE A 120 -12.67 -31.24 -28.34
C ILE A 120 -13.61 -31.60 -27.19
N ALA A 121 -14.11 -32.84 -27.11
CA ALA A 121 -15.05 -33.24 -26.08
C ALA A 121 -14.42 -33.28 -24.67
N ILE A 122 -13.09 -33.39 -24.56
CA ILE A 122 -12.40 -33.54 -23.28
C ILE A 122 -12.35 -32.20 -22.51
N PRO A 123 -11.90 -31.08 -23.10
CA PRO A 123 -12.00 -29.76 -22.48
C PRO A 123 -13.41 -29.36 -22.02
N PHE A 124 -14.47 -29.75 -22.74
CA PHE A 124 -15.84 -29.48 -22.27
C PHE A 124 -16.11 -30.13 -20.91
N LYS A 125 -15.72 -31.39 -20.73
CA LYS A 125 -15.85 -32.09 -19.44
C LYS A 125 -14.97 -31.49 -18.35
N ILE A 126 -13.77 -31.00 -18.71
CA ILE A 126 -12.89 -30.29 -17.77
C ILE A 126 -13.58 -29.00 -17.30
N ALA A 127 -14.15 -28.22 -18.23
CA ALA A 127 -14.89 -27.01 -17.89
C ALA A 127 -16.10 -27.29 -17.00
N GLU A 128 -16.86 -28.35 -17.28
CA GLU A 128 -18.01 -28.76 -16.46
C GLU A 128 -17.58 -29.15 -15.03
N ALA A 129 -16.52 -29.95 -14.89
CA ALA A 129 -16.00 -30.33 -13.58
C ALA A 129 -15.45 -29.12 -12.80
N CYS A 130 -14.78 -28.19 -13.48
CA CYS A 130 -14.28 -26.96 -12.87
C CYS A 130 -15.43 -26.00 -12.49
N LEU A 131 -16.48 -25.88 -13.29
CA LEU A 131 -17.68 -25.12 -12.92
C LEU A 131 -18.33 -25.66 -11.65
N GLU A 132 -18.39 -26.98 -11.51
CA GLU A 132 -18.91 -27.59 -10.29
C GLU A 132 -18.01 -27.31 -9.07
N LEU A 133 -16.68 -27.35 -9.26
CA LEU A 133 -15.73 -26.98 -8.23
C LEU A 133 -15.87 -25.53 -7.80
N ILE A 134 -16.20 -24.60 -8.70
CA ILE A 134 -16.45 -23.19 -8.35
C ILE A 134 -17.60 -23.11 -7.35
N GLU A 135 -18.73 -23.78 -7.60
CA GLU A 135 -19.89 -23.73 -6.70
C GLU A 135 -19.55 -24.30 -5.31
N ILE A 136 -18.89 -25.46 -5.28
CA ILE A 136 -18.50 -26.09 -4.03
C ILE A 136 -17.48 -25.22 -3.29
N SER A 137 -16.51 -24.65 -4.00
CA SER A 137 -15.49 -23.77 -3.42
C SER A 137 -16.10 -22.49 -2.85
N ALA A 138 -17.00 -21.83 -3.59
CA ALA A 138 -17.69 -20.65 -3.11
C ALA A 138 -18.47 -20.95 -1.83
N ARG A 139 -19.16 -22.10 -1.79
CA ARG A 139 -19.91 -22.49 -0.59
C ARG A 139 -19.00 -22.80 0.60
N VAL A 140 -17.96 -23.60 0.41
CA VAL A 140 -16.98 -23.94 1.46
C VAL A 140 -16.23 -22.69 1.93
N PHE A 141 -16.01 -21.69 1.07
CA PHE A 141 -15.40 -20.42 1.45
C PHE A 141 -16.29 -19.69 2.47
N ASP A 142 -17.59 -19.66 2.21
CA ASP A 142 -18.56 -18.95 3.04
C ASP A 142 -18.73 -19.64 4.41
N VAL A 143 -18.88 -20.97 4.43
CA VAL A 143 -19.27 -21.71 5.67
C VAL A 143 -18.18 -22.55 6.30
N GLY A 144 -17.03 -22.69 5.64
CA GLY A 144 -15.94 -23.55 6.05
C GLY A 144 -15.05 -22.95 7.14
N PHE A 145 -13.99 -23.70 7.45
CA PHE A 145 -13.01 -23.31 8.46
C PHE A 145 -12.27 -22.03 8.08
N GLN A 146 -12.59 -20.96 8.79
CA GLN A 146 -12.15 -19.58 8.52
C GLN A 146 -10.63 -19.44 8.42
N ALA A 147 -9.85 -20.09 9.29
CA ALA A 147 -8.39 -19.95 9.25
C ALA A 147 -7.74 -20.65 8.05
N ALA A 148 -8.47 -21.52 7.34
CA ALA A 148 -8.04 -22.14 6.08
C ALA A 148 -8.81 -21.58 4.87
N ARG A 149 -9.56 -20.47 5.04
CA ARG A 149 -10.36 -19.85 3.99
C ARG A 149 -9.52 -19.38 2.80
N GLY A 150 -8.25 -19.03 3.04
CA GLY A 150 -7.28 -18.73 1.99
C GLY A 150 -7.12 -19.88 0.97
N ASP A 151 -7.05 -21.13 1.43
CA ASP A 151 -6.97 -22.31 0.56
C ASP A 151 -8.21 -22.46 -0.31
N THR A 152 -9.39 -22.16 0.25
CA THR A 152 -10.65 -22.18 -0.53
C THR A 152 -10.73 -21.04 -1.54
N GLY A 153 -10.20 -19.86 -1.21
CA GLY A 153 -10.10 -18.73 -2.14
C GLY A 153 -9.18 -19.03 -3.34
N VAL A 154 -8.03 -19.67 -3.08
CA VAL A 154 -7.13 -20.17 -4.13
C VAL A 154 -7.84 -21.21 -4.99
N ALA A 155 -8.56 -22.16 -4.37
CA ALA A 155 -9.29 -23.18 -5.11
C ALA A 155 -10.40 -22.62 -6.00
N LEU A 156 -11.17 -21.65 -5.50
CA LEU A 156 -12.20 -20.97 -6.27
C LEU A 156 -11.61 -20.27 -7.50
N SER A 157 -10.52 -19.52 -7.30
CA SER A 157 -9.81 -18.83 -8.39
C SER A 157 -9.21 -19.81 -9.41
N ALA A 158 -8.61 -20.91 -8.93
CA ALA A 158 -8.07 -21.96 -9.76
C ALA A 158 -9.18 -22.66 -10.58
N ALA A 159 -10.33 -22.94 -9.99
CA ALA A 159 -11.45 -23.56 -10.71
C ALA A 159 -11.98 -22.63 -11.83
N VAL A 160 -12.11 -21.31 -11.58
CA VAL A 160 -12.42 -20.32 -12.63
C VAL A 160 -11.38 -20.36 -13.75
N ALA A 161 -10.09 -20.33 -13.39
CA ALA A 161 -9.01 -20.41 -14.37
C ALA A 161 -9.09 -21.71 -15.19
N GLY A 162 -9.43 -22.85 -14.57
CA GLY A 162 -9.63 -24.13 -15.25
C GLY A 162 -10.74 -24.08 -16.31
N VAL A 163 -11.87 -23.44 -16.02
CA VAL A 163 -12.95 -23.24 -17.02
C VAL A 163 -12.47 -22.37 -18.18
N LEU A 164 -11.84 -21.23 -17.89
CA LEU A 164 -11.33 -20.32 -18.92
C LEU A 164 -10.23 -20.98 -19.78
N SER A 165 -9.32 -21.74 -19.17
CA SER A 165 -8.31 -22.53 -19.88
C SER A 165 -8.96 -23.54 -20.82
N ALA A 166 -9.98 -24.28 -20.38
CA ALA A 166 -10.72 -25.20 -21.24
C ALA A 166 -11.41 -24.47 -22.40
N VAL A 167 -12.05 -23.32 -22.16
CA VAL A 167 -12.67 -22.47 -23.19
C VAL A 167 -11.65 -22.05 -24.27
N PHE A 168 -10.43 -21.67 -23.87
CA PHE A 168 -9.35 -21.38 -24.83
C PHE A 168 -9.03 -22.59 -25.69
N VAL A 169 -8.83 -23.75 -25.08
CA VAL A 169 -8.48 -24.99 -25.79
C VAL A 169 -9.58 -25.41 -26.76
N ILE A 170 -10.86 -25.32 -26.35
CA ILE A 170 -12.02 -25.62 -27.21
C ILE A 170 -12.02 -24.73 -28.44
N ASN A 171 -11.88 -23.41 -28.26
CA ASN A 171 -11.94 -22.45 -29.37
C ASN A 171 -10.80 -22.64 -30.36
N LEU A 172 -9.57 -22.90 -29.87
CA LEU A 172 -8.43 -23.22 -30.72
C LEU A 172 -8.68 -24.49 -31.54
N ASN A 173 -9.22 -25.54 -30.91
CA ASN A 173 -9.50 -26.79 -31.59
C ASN A 173 -10.70 -26.70 -32.56
N LEU A 174 -11.65 -25.78 -32.34
CA LEU A 174 -12.77 -25.54 -33.24
C LEU A 174 -12.40 -24.73 -34.50
N ALA A 175 -11.23 -24.10 -34.54
CA ALA A 175 -10.82 -23.22 -35.63
C ALA A 175 -10.82 -23.89 -37.04
N PRO A 176 -10.36 -25.14 -37.21
CA PRO A 176 -10.34 -25.81 -38.53
C PRO A 176 -11.73 -26.17 -39.07
N PHE A 177 -12.74 -26.30 -38.19
CA PHE A 177 -14.10 -26.67 -38.57
C PHE A 177 -14.90 -25.44 -39.04
N LYS A 178 -14.67 -25.04 -40.30
CA LYS A 178 -15.36 -23.89 -40.93
C LYS A 178 -16.88 -24.09 -40.95
N ARG A 179 -17.61 -23.16 -40.30
CA ARG A 179 -19.06 -22.84 -40.45
C ARG A 179 -20.04 -24.01 -40.66
N ASN A 180 -19.74 -25.21 -40.17
CA ASN A 180 -20.69 -26.32 -40.15
C ASN A 180 -21.57 -26.24 -38.88
N TYR A 181 -22.74 -26.88 -38.92
CA TYR A 181 -23.71 -26.82 -37.83
C TYR A 181 -23.13 -27.30 -36.49
N TRP A 182 -22.39 -28.40 -36.51
CA TRP A 182 -21.74 -28.96 -35.33
C TRP A 182 -20.77 -27.98 -34.65
N ALA A 183 -19.90 -27.32 -35.43
CA ALA A 183 -18.95 -26.35 -34.90
C ALA A 183 -19.65 -25.08 -34.38
N ARG A 184 -20.76 -24.66 -34.99
CA ARG A 184 -21.59 -23.57 -34.44
C ARG A 184 -22.20 -23.94 -33.09
N GLN A 185 -22.74 -25.15 -32.98
CA GLN A 185 -23.31 -25.64 -31.73
C GLN A 185 -22.25 -25.70 -30.62
N ARG A 186 -21.07 -26.27 -30.90
CA ARG A 186 -19.98 -26.33 -29.91
C ARG A 186 -19.46 -24.94 -29.52
N ARG A 187 -19.39 -23.98 -30.45
CA ARG A 187 -19.05 -22.59 -30.10
C ARG A 187 -20.09 -21.98 -29.15
N HIS A 188 -21.38 -22.19 -29.42
CA HIS A 188 -22.42 -21.68 -28.54
C HIS A 188 -22.34 -22.26 -27.13
N GLU A 189 -22.11 -23.58 -26.99
CA GLU A 189 -21.87 -24.22 -25.69
C GLU A 189 -20.62 -23.63 -25.00
N CYS A 190 -19.55 -23.36 -25.76
CA CYS A 190 -18.34 -22.71 -25.25
C CYS A 190 -18.59 -21.27 -24.78
N ASP A 191 -19.40 -20.50 -25.51
CA ASP A 191 -19.79 -19.14 -25.14
C ASP A 191 -20.61 -19.13 -23.84
N GLN A 192 -21.47 -20.13 -23.64
CA GLN A 192 -22.22 -20.30 -22.39
C GLN A 192 -21.28 -20.62 -21.21
N LEU A 193 -20.33 -21.54 -21.39
CA LEU A 193 -19.31 -21.84 -20.36
C LEU A 193 -18.49 -20.60 -19.99
N HIS A 194 -18.09 -19.81 -21.00
CA HIS A 194 -17.36 -18.57 -20.78
C HIS A 194 -18.20 -17.54 -20.00
N ALA A 195 -19.46 -17.34 -20.38
CA ALA A 195 -20.35 -16.43 -19.68
C ALA A 195 -20.55 -16.82 -18.20
N LEU A 196 -20.79 -18.11 -17.94
CA LEU A 196 -20.88 -18.65 -16.58
C LEU A 196 -19.58 -18.46 -15.80
N ALA A 197 -18.43 -18.72 -16.41
CA ALA A 197 -17.14 -18.50 -15.75
C ALA A 197 -16.93 -17.03 -15.36
N MET A 198 -17.33 -16.09 -16.22
CA MET A 198 -17.22 -14.66 -15.94
C MET A 198 -18.15 -14.21 -14.82
N GLU A 199 -19.39 -14.70 -14.79
CA GLU A 199 -20.32 -14.45 -13.69
C GLU A 199 -19.73 -14.93 -12.35
N LYS A 200 -19.21 -16.16 -12.34
CA LYS A 200 -18.58 -16.73 -11.14
C LYS A 200 -17.29 -16.03 -10.74
N TYR A 201 -16.53 -15.53 -11.71
CA TYR A 201 -15.34 -14.72 -11.44
C TYR A 201 -15.71 -13.42 -10.74
N THR A 202 -16.77 -12.73 -11.16
CA THR A 202 -17.27 -11.55 -10.45
C THR A 202 -17.64 -11.87 -9.01
N GLY A 203 -18.39 -12.96 -8.77
CA GLY A 203 -18.72 -13.40 -7.40
C GLY A 203 -17.49 -13.83 -6.56
N THR A 204 -16.38 -14.18 -7.21
CA THR A 204 -15.09 -14.43 -6.55
C THR A 204 -14.43 -13.11 -6.11
N LEU A 205 -14.46 -12.08 -6.96
CA LEU A 205 -13.93 -10.76 -6.63
C LEU A 205 -14.70 -10.11 -5.47
N GLU A 206 -16.02 -10.26 -5.45
CA GLU A 206 -16.86 -9.78 -4.33
C GLU A 206 -16.44 -10.42 -2.99
N ARG A 207 -16.03 -11.70 -2.99
CA ARG A 207 -15.51 -12.37 -1.78
C ARG A 207 -14.13 -11.85 -1.36
N VAL A 208 -13.28 -11.48 -2.31
CA VAL A 208 -12.01 -10.82 -2.02
C VAL A 208 -12.25 -9.46 -1.38
N ASP A 209 -13.22 -8.69 -1.88
CA ASP A 209 -13.59 -7.41 -1.28
C ASP A 209 -14.26 -7.61 0.09
N ALA A 210 -15.07 -8.66 0.26
CA ALA A 210 -15.65 -9.00 1.56
C ALA A 210 -14.57 -9.32 2.61
N LEU A 211 -13.48 -10.02 2.25
CA LEU A 211 -12.35 -10.25 3.15
C LEU A 211 -11.72 -8.94 3.64
N ARG A 212 -11.64 -7.92 2.76
CA ARG A 212 -11.14 -6.59 3.15
C ARG A 212 -12.08 -5.89 4.14
N SER A 213 -13.38 -6.17 4.08
CA SER A 213 -14.35 -5.67 5.06
C SER A 213 -14.42 -6.52 6.34
N GLU A 214 -14.11 -7.82 6.29
CA GLU A 214 -14.06 -8.67 7.49
C GLU A 214 -12.87 -8.31 8.41
N ASP A 215 -11.76 -7.82 7.85
CA ASP A 215 -10.66 -7.19 8.63
C ASP A 215 -11.12 -5.91 9.36
N VAL A 216 -12.28 -5.35 9.01
CA VAL A 216 -12.88 -4.19 9.68
C VAL A 216 -13.74 -4.61 10.89
N ASP A 217 -14.18 -5.87 10.97
CA ASP A 217 -15.17 -6.33 11.95
C ASP A 217 -14.59 -7.15 13.14
N VAL A 218 -13.27 -7.35 13.23
CA VAL A 218 -12.61 -8.07 14.37
C VAL A 218 -11.55 -7.24 15.11
N VAL A 219 -11.41 -5.96 14.80
CA VAL A 219 -10.66 -5.05 15.67
C VAL A 219 -11.72 -4.27 16.44
N GLU A 220 -11.74 -4.37 17.78
CA GLU A 220 -12.26 -3.26 18.60
C GLU A 220 -11.77 -1.98 17.92
N GLU A 221 -12.66 -1.12 17.39
CA GLU A 221 -12.31 0.05 16.57
C GLU A 221 -10.91 0.53 16.96
N ASP A 222 -9.88 0.20 16.16
CA ASP A 222 -8.57 0.76 16.40
C ASP A 222 -8.69 2.20 15.93
N GLU A 223 -9.28 3.04 16.78
CA GLU A 223 -9.47 4.47 16.57
C GLU A 223 -8.15 5.09 16.12
N LEU A 224 -7.01 4.49 16.53
CA LEU A 224 -5.70 4.90 16.07
C LEU A 224 -5.49 4.61 14.60
N ALA A 225 -5.71 3.37 14.13
CA ALA A 225 -5.60 3.03 12.72
C ALA A 225 -6.50 3.90 11.85
N VAL A 226 -7.77 4.08 12.24
CA VAL A 226 -8.72 4.95 11.52
C VAL A 226 -8.22 6.41 11.49
N ALA A 227 -7.75 6.93 12.62
CA ALA A 227 -7.22 8.30 12.69
C ALA A 227 -5.93 8.47 11.86
N ILE A 228 -5.04 7.48 11.86
CA ILE A 228 -3.81 7.48 11.04
C ILE A 228 -4.16 7.41 9.56
N THR A 229 -5.07 6.52 9.15
CA THR A 229 -5.54 6.44 7.77
C THR A 229 -6.19 7.75 7.33
N GLY A 230 -7.00 8.37 8.18
CA GLY A 230 -7.58 9.70 7.92
C GLY A 230 -6.51 10.78 7.70
N LEU A 231 -5.47 10.79 8.53
CA LEU A 231 -4.33 11.71 8.41
C LEU A 231 -3.53 11.53 7.12
N LEU A 232 -3.30 10.29 6.69
CA LEU A 232 -2.51 9.96 5.50
C LEU A 232 -3.32 10.00 4.20
N SER A 233 -4.65 9.93 4.28
CA SER A 233 -5.56 10.05 3.15
C SER A 233 -5.85 11.51 2.78
N GLY A 234 -6.33 11.76 1.55
CA GLY A 234 -6.77 13.10 1.14
C GLY A 234 -5.62 14.06 0.78
N ALA A 235 -4.56 13.53 0.17
CA ALA A 235 -3.46 14.35 -0.33
C ALA A 235 -3.94 15.30 -1.44
N LYS A 236 -3.55 16.58 -1.35
CA LYS A 236 -3.86 17.62 -2.33
C LYS A 236 -2.67 17.88 -3.24
N ALA A 237 -2.93 18.42 -4.43
CA ALA A 237 -1.87 18.85 -5.35
C ALA A 237 -1.06 20.03 -4.80
N THR A 238 -1.71 20.91 -4.03
CA THR A 238 -1.12 22.04 -3.32
C THR A 238 -1.87 22.26 -2.01
N TYR A 239 -1.22 22.86 -1.03
CA TYR A 239 -1.81 23.15 0.28
C TYR A 239 -1.74 24.65 0.59
N SER A 240 -2.87 25.21 1.05
CA SER A 240 -2.87 26.55 1.65
C SER A 240 -2.30 26.51 3.06
N ASP A 241 -1.90 27.67 3.59
CA ASP A 241 -1.40 27.77 4.97
C ASP A 241 -2.44 27.27 6.00
N VAL A 242 -3.74 27.44 5.70
CA VAL A 242 -4.85 26.95 6.53
C VAL A 242 -4.90 25.42 6.52
N ASP A 243 -4.81 24.80 5.34
CA ASP A 243 -4.79 23.34 5.20
C ASP A 243 -3.61 22.73 5.99
N ILE A 244 -2.44 23.37 5.91
CA ILE A 244 -1.23 22.91 6.61
C ILE A 244 -1.39 23.03 8.13
N ASP A 245 -1.95 24.15 8.60
CA ASP A 245 -2.21 24.36 10.03
C ASP A 245 -3.23 23.36 10.60
N GLU A 246 -4.26 23.01 9.81
CA GLU A 246 -5.25 21.96 10.13
C GLU A 246 -4.60 20.58 10.22
N ARG A 247 -3.85 20.15 9.19
CA ARG A 247 -3.16 18.84 9.19
C ARG A 247 -2.16 18.71 10.34
N ALA A 248 -1.37 19.74 10.60
CA ALA A 248 -0.49 19.75 11.76
C ALA A 248 -1.29 19.68 13.08
N GLY A 249 -2.49 20.26 13.12
CA GLY A 249 -3.42 20.21 14.25
C GLY A 249 -3.98 18.83 14.52
N GLU A 250 -4.44 18.14 13.47
CA GLU A 250 -4.96 16.77 13.54
C GLU A 250 -3.91 15.82 14.12
N LEU A 251 -2.68 15.87 13.60
CA LEU A 251 -1.59 15.03 14.11
C LEU A 251 -1.28 15.33 15.58
N ARG A 252 -1.19 16.61 15.97
CA ARG A 252 -0.97 16.99 17.38
C ARG A 252 -2.08 16.48 18.29
N ALA A 253 -3.33 16.56 17.85
CA ALA A 253 -4.47 16.07 18.61
C ALA A 253 -4.39 14.54 18.81
N LEU A 254 -3.93 13.82 17.80
CA LEU A 254 -3.72 12.37 17.89
C LEU A 254 -2.58 12.02 18.86
N VAL A 255 -1.41 12.67 18.74
CA VAL A 255 -0.28 12.50 19.68
C VAL A 255 -0.73 12.79 21.11
N TRP A 256 -1.50 13.86 21.34
CA TRP A 256 -2.04 14.18 22.66
C TRP A 256 -2.99 13.09 23.18
N ARG A 257 -3.92 12.61 22.36
CA ARG A 257 -4.88 11.56 22.74
C ARG A 257 -4.17 10.28 23.16
N LYS A 258 -3.10 9.92 22.43
CA LYS A 258 -2.32 8.68 22.59
C LYS A 258 -1.08 8.82 23.48
N ARG A 259 -0.91 9.94 24.17
CA ARG A 259 0.28 10.23 25.00
C ARG A 259 0.58 9.16 26.06
N ASN A 260 -0.44 8.52 26.63
CA ASN A 260 -0.25 7.48 27.66
C ASN A 260 0.23 6.14 27.07
N GLU A 261 0.05 5.93 25.76
CA GLU A 261 0.54 4.76 25.04
C GLU A 261 1.95 5.03 24.46
N LEU A 262 2.20 6.28 24.05
CA LEU A 262 3.46 6.72 23.44
C LEU A 262 4.60 6.94 24.44
N TRP A 263 4.27 7.19 25.71
CA TRP A 263 5.21 7.31 26.82
C TRP A 263 4.82 6.34 27.93
N PRO A 264 5.78 5.64 28.56
CA PRO A 264 5.52 4.85 29.75
C PRO A 264 4.81 5.69 30.83
N THR A 265 3.94 5.06 31.60
CA THR A 265 3.30 5.68 32.77
C THR A 265 4.38 6.34 33.64
N ASP A 266 4.20 7.62 33.97
CA ASP A 266 5.15 8.53 34.67
C ASP A 266 6.21 9.25 33.81
N GLN A 267 6.25 9.04 32.49
CA GLN A 267 7.17 9.76 31.57
C GLN A 267 6.47 10.74 30.61
N VAL A 268 5.15 10.90 30.70
CA VAL A 268 4.40 11.86 29.87
C VAL A 268 4.84 13.28 30.20
N PRO A 269 5.39 14.04 29.23
CA PRO A 269 5.83 15.40 29.48
C PRO A 269 4.71 16.33 29.94
N THR A 270 5.01 17.18 30.94
CA THR A 270 4.06 18.18 31.45
C THR A 270 4.01 19.44 30.60
N ASP A 271 5.10 19.77 29.91
CA ASP A 271 5.13 20.89 28.97
C ASP A 271 4.59 20.42 27.60
N PRO A 272 3.50 21.03 27.08
CA PRO A 272 2.96 20.70 25.76
C PRO A 272 3.97 20.76 24.60
N VAL A 273 5.02 21.58 24.67
CA VAL A 273 6.05 21.65 23.63
C VAL A 273 6.85 20.35 23.53
N GLU A 274 7.03 19.63 24.64
CA GLU A 274 7.81 18.39 24.65
C GLU A 274 7.05 17.23 24.01
N LEU A 275 5.72 17.32 23.94
CA LEU A 275 4.88 16.37 23.20
C LEU A 275 4.99 16.55 21.68
N LEU A 276 5.54 17.69 21.21
CA LEU A 276 5.68 18.00 19.78
C LEU A 276 6.97 17.42 19.18
N ASN A 277 7.65 16.49 19.86
CA ASN A 277 8.83 15.84 19.30
C ASN A 277 8.43 15.03 18.05
N PRO A 278 8.95 15.36 16.84
CA PRO A 278 8.59 14.68 15.61
C PRO A 278 8.92 13.19 15.61
N GLU A 279 9.95 12.77 16.35
CA GLU A 279 10.31 11.35 16.48
C GLU A 279 9.13 10.51 17.02
N VAL A 280 8.38 11.06 17.98
CA VAL A 280 7.23 10.38 18.56
C VAL A 280 6.11 10.26 17.55
N ALA A 281 5.84 11.35 16.81
CA ALA A 281 4.85 11.34 15.74
C ALA A 281 5.24 10.37 14.60
N LEU A 282 6.52 10.28 14.24
CA LEU A 282 7.01 9.32 13.26
C LEU A 282 6.76 7.89 13.72
N ARG A 283 7.10 7.57 14.98
CA ARG A 283 6.81 6.25 15.56
C ARG A 283 5.32 5.92 15.59
N LEU A 284 4.48 6.90 15.94
CA LEU A 284 3.02 6.78 15.93
C LEU A 284 2.50 6.45 14.51
N LEU A 285 3.09 7.04 13.48
CA LEU A 285 2.75 6.80 12.07
C LEU A 285 3.40 5.53 11.49
N GLY A 286 4.13 4.75 12.30
CA GLY A 286 4.80 3.52 11.85
C GLY A 286 6.15 3.73 11.17
N TYR A 287 6.73 4.92 11.23
CA TYR A 287 8.06 5.23 10.69
C TYR A 287 9.16 5.03 11.73
N GLY A 288 10.24 4.36 11.32
CA GLY A 288 11.49 4.33 12.06
C GLY A 288 12.22 5.67 11.99
N PHE A 289 12.89 6.05 13.07
CA PHE A 289 13.71 7.25 13.15
C PHE A 289 15.15 6.91 13.57
N SER A 290 16.15 7.43 12.85
CA SER A 290 17.55 7.30 13.25
C SER A 290 18.33 8.61 13.14
N LEU A 291 19.29 8.78 14.04
CA LEU A 291 20.31 9.81 13.94
C LEU A 291 21.58 9.19 13.37
N GLU A 292 22.03 9.66 12.21
CA GLU A 292 23.21 9.13 11.50
C GLU A 292 24.40 10.11 11.65
N GLU A 293 25.64 9.61 11.67
CA GLU A 293 26.84 10.47 11.81
C GLU A 293 27.00 11.49 10.67
N SER A 294 26.61 11.09 9.46
CA SER A 294 26.49 11.96 8.28
C SER A 294 25.56 11.27 7.29
N LEU A 295 24.80 12.07 6.52
CA LEU A 295 23.95 11.57 5.43
C LEU A 295 24.61 11.80 4.05
N GLY A 296 25.86 12.23 4.03
CA GLY A 296 26.60 12.54 2.82
C GLY A 296 26.46 13.99 2.37
N THR A 297 27.15 14.31 1.29
CA THR A 297 27.22 15.65 0.71
C THR A 297 27.07 15.59 -0.79
N PHE A 298 26.39 16.57 -1.38
CA PHE A 298 26.21 16.67 -2.83
C PHE A 298 26.73 18.00 -3.38
N PRO A 299 27.32 18.02 -4.59
CA PRO A 299 27.74 19.26 -5.24
C PRO A 299 26.53 20.05 -5.75
N SER A 300 26.49 21.35 -5.44
CA SER A 300 25.46 22.30 -5.91
C SER A 300 26.11 23.54 -6.53
N THR A 301 25.32 24.29 -7.30
CA THR A 301 25.69 25.59 -7.87
C THR A 301 26.09 26.63 -6.82
N ALA A 302 25.71 26.44 -5.55
CA ALA A 302 26.08 27.30 -4.42
C ALA A 302 27.21 26.73 -3.53
N GLY A 303 27.86 25.63 -3.94
CA GLY A 303 28.89 24.90 -3.18
C GLY A 303 28.46 23.48 -2.81
N THR A 304 29.19 22.81 -1.92
CA THR A 304 28.80 21.49 -1.40
C THR A 304 27.65 21.66 -0.39
N LEU A 305 26.55 20.93 -0.57
CA LEU A 305 25.43 20.86 0.37
C LEU A 305 25.59 19.60 1.22
N GLU A 306 25.36 19.72 2.53
CA GLU A 306 25.22 18.57 3.43
C GLU A 306 23.75 18.17 3.52
N VAL A 307 23.46 16.88 3.44
CA VAL A 307 22.10 16.37 3.64
C VAL A 307 21.77 16.41 5.12
N ALA A 308 20.77 17.21 5.48
CA ALA A 308 20.36 17.38 6.86
C ALA A 308 19.36 16.31 7.30
N GLY A 309 18.49 15.87 6.38
CA GLY A 309 17.43 14.88 6.61
C GLY A 309 17.17 14.06 5.35
N LEU A 310 16.79 12.80 5.54
CA LEU A 310 16.47 11.85 4.49
C LEU A 310 15.22 11.05 4.86
N LEU A 311 14.21 11.09 4.01
CA LEU A 311 13.01 10.26 4.05
C LEU A 311 13.12 9.14 3.01
N GLU A 312 13.09 7.90 3.48
CA GLU A 312 12.99 6.69 2.65
C GLU A 312 11.59 6.09 2.84
N ALA A 313 10.59 6.65 2.15
CA ALA A 313 9.19 6.34 2.41
C ALA A 313 8.84 4.85 2.20
N VAL A 314 9.44 4.21 1.19
CA VAL A 314 9.26 2.77 0.90
C VAL A 314 9.77 1.89 2.03
N LYS A 315 10.83 2.33 2.73
CA LYS A 315 11.41 1.60 3.86
C LYS A 315 10.80 2.02 5.20
N GLY A 316 9.87 2.99 5.20
CA GLY A 316 9.29 3.55 6.42
C GLY A 316 10.33 4.15 7.35
N LYS A 317 11.37 4.83 6.83
CA LYS A 317 12.49 5.34 7.65
C LYS A 317 12.75 6.82 7.40
N VAL A 318 12.98 7.56 8.49
CA VAL A 318 13.50 8.93 8.49
C VAL A 318 14.86 8.95 9.19
N SER A 319 15.85 9.54 8.54
CA SER A 319 17.21 9.69 9.07
C SER A 319 17.60 11.16 9.14
N VAL A 320 18.28 11.59 10.21
CA VAL A 320 18.74 12.99 10.40
C VAL A 320 20.22 13.02 10.79
N SER A 321 20.99 13.94 10.19
CA SER A 321 22.44 14.08 10.46
C SER A 321 22.72 14.56 11.89
N ARG A 322 23.66 13.91 12.57
CA ARG A 322 24.15 14.30 13.91
C ARG A 322 25.02 15.56 13.89
N GLN A 323 25.57 15.95 12.73
CA GLN A 323 26.42 17.15 12.59
C GLN A 323 25.61 18.44 12.77
N MET A 324 24.29 18.35 12.64
CA MET A 324 23.37 19.48 12.83
C MET A 324 23.14 19.76 14.32
N LYS A 325 23.02 21.05 14.64
CA LYS A 325 22.60 21.51 15.98
C LYS A 325 21.22 20.95 16.35
N SER A 326 20.94 20.82 17.65
CA SER A 326 19.72 20.17 18.15
C SER A 326 18.42 20.83 17.66
N ASP A 327 18.38 22.17 17.60
CA ASP A 327 17.26 22.96 17.09
C ASP A 327 17.03 22.75 15.59
N VAL A 328 18.11 22.60 14.83
CA VAL A 328 18.08 22.27 13.40
C VAL A 328 17.57 20.86 13.19
N ARG A 329 18.06 19.89 13.96
CA ARG A 329 17.60 18.49 13.88
C ARG A 329 16.11 18.40 14.14
N LEU A 330 15.62 19.06 15.19
CA LEU A 330 14.19 19.07 15.52
C LEU A 330 13.34 19.60 14.36
N PHE A 331 13.75 20.72 13.77
CA PHE A 331 13.04 21.31 12.63
C PHE A 331 13.12 20.41 11.39
N THR A 332 14.28 19.82 11.10
CA THR A 332 14.44 18.89 9.98
C THR A 332 13.55 17.67 10.16
N SER A 333 13.49 17.06 11.35
CA SER A 333 12.60 15.92 11.60
C SER A 333 11.12 16.29 11.41
N ALA A 334 10.71 17.50 11.83
CA ALA A 334 9.35 17.99 11.61
C ALA A 334 9.06 18.29 10.12
N HIS A 335 10.09 18.64 9.35
CA HIS A 335 9.99 18.86 7.91
C HIS A 335 9.78 17.53 7.17
N GLU A 336 10.54 16.47 7.51
CA GLU A 336 10.31 15.13 6.94
C GLU A 336 8.91 14.57 7.26
N LEU A 337 8.43 14.84 8.48
CA LEU A 337 7.05 14.53 8.88
C LEU A 337 6.02 15.27 8.01
N GLY A 338 6.33 16.48 7.57
CA GLY A 338 5.53 17.23 6.61
C GLY A 338 5.46 16.56 5.24
N HIS A 339 6.56 15.99 4.73
CA HIS A 339 6.54 15.22 3.49
C HIS A 339 5.64 13.99 3.60
N ILE A 340 5.69 13.26 4.72
CA ILE A 340 4.86 12.07 4.95
C ILE A 340 3.37 12.43 4.88
N LEU A 341 2.96 13.52 5.53
CA LEU A 341 1.54 13.88 5.64
C LEU A 341 0.99 14.64 4.43
N LEU A 342 1.79 15.52 3.83
CA LEU A 342 1.32 16.38 2.74
C LEU A 342 1.63 15.78 1.36
N HIS A 343 2.68 14.96 1.25
CA HIS A 343 3.24 14.50 -0.01
C HIS A 343 3.50 12.97 -0.05
N PRO A 344 2.50 12.12 0.25
CA PRO A 344 2.68 10.67 0.34
C PRO A 344 3.11 9.99 -0.99
N GLN A 345 2.99 10.69 -2.12
CA GLN A 345 3.48 10.24 -3.42
C GLN A 345 5.01 10.22 -3.55
N LEU A 346 5.74 10.88 -2.65
CA LEU A 346 7.20 10.90 -2.66
C LEU A 346 7.75 9.55 -2.18
N LYS A 347 8.51 8.87 -3.05
CA LYS A 347 9.20 7.62 -2.68
C LYS A 347 10.42 7.89 -1.79
N GLU A 348 11.13 8.97 -2.09
CA GLU A 348 12.30 9.47 -1.36
C GLU A 348 12.28 11.01 -1.38
N ALA A 349 12.68 11.63 -0.27
CA ALA A 349 12.85 13.08 -0.15
C ALA A 349 14.06 13.38 0.73
N HIS A 350 14.74 14.50 0.47
CA HIS A 350 15.91 14.91 1.25
C HIS A 350 15.96 16.42 1.40
N ARG A 351 16.38 16.87 2.58
CA ARG A 351 16.57 18.28 2.89
C ARG A 351 18.04 18.67 2.75
N ASP A 352 18.33 19.46 1.72
CA ASP A 352 19.68 19.96 1.46
C ASP A 352 19.96 21.27 2.22
N ARG A 353 21.14 21.36 2.85
CA ARG A 353 21.59 22.61 3.48
C ARG A 353 22.97 23.03 3.00
N PRO A 354 23.14 24.30 2.56
CA PRO A 354 24.44 24.81 2.16
C PRO A 354 25.37 25.05 3.35
N LEU A 355 26.63 24.66 3.17
CA LEU A 355 27.71 24.89 4.14
C LEU A 355 27.91 26.39 4.45
N ASN A 356 27.55 27.28 3.53
CA ASN A 356 27.71 28.73 3.66
C ASN A 356 26.44 29.46 4.13
N GLY A 357 25.36 28.74 4.48
CA GLY A 357 24.13 29.33 5.05
C GLY A 357 23.22 30.10 4.07
N THR A 358 23.48 30.04 2.77
CA THR A 358 22.69 30.71 1.71
C THR A 358 21.42 29.92 1.35
N VAL A 359 20.22 30.48 1.55
CA VAL A 359 18.95 29.80 1.25
C VAL A 359 18.78 29.62 -0.27
N VAL A 360 18.78 28.38 -0.77
CA VAL A 360 18.48 28.06 -2.17
C VAL A 360 16.97 27.92 -2.36
N SER A 361 16.48 28.47 -3.47
CA SER A 361 15.08 28.58 -3.89
C SER A 361 14.25 27.29 -3.67
N ARG A 362 13.15 27.44 -2.93
CA ARG A 362 12.24 26.39 -2.48
C ARG A 362 11.30 25.93 -3.60
N ASN A 363 11.38 24.66 -3.99
CA ASN A 363 10.28 23.93 -4.61
C ASN A 363 9.00 24.12 -3.74
N LEU A 364 7.81 24.16 -4.35
CA LEU A 364 6.54 24.33 -3.64
C LEU A 364 6.39 23.30 -2.50
N ILE A 365 6.80 22.06 -2.76
CA ILE A 365 6.80 20.95 -1.80
C ILE A 365 7.68 21.28 -0.57
N GLU A 366 8.90 21.78 -0.78
CA GLU A 366 9.82 22.19 0.29
C GLU A 366 9.25 23.34 1.13
N ARG A 367 8.54 24.27 0.48
CA ARG A 367 7.87 25.37 1.17
C ARG A 367 6.74 24.85 2.06
N GLU A 368 5.94 23.92 1.55
CA GLU A 368 4.81 23.32 2.28
C GLU A 368 5.32 22.47 3.46
N ALA A 369 6.40 21.70 3.30
CA ALA A 369 7.06 20.97 4.37
C ALA A 369 7.71 21.89 5.43
N ASP A 370 8.39 22.97 5.03
CA ASP A 370 8.90 23.99 5.97
C ASP A 370 7.76 24.67 6.76
N ARG A 371 6.64 24.98 6.09
CA ARG A 371 5.44 25.57 6.71
C ARG A 371 4.80 24.59 7.69
N PHE A 372 4.72 23.31 7.33
CA PHE A 372 4.24 22.25 8.21
C PHE A 372 5.11 22.14 9.47
N ALA A 373 6.44 22.09 9.31
CA ALA A 373 7.37 22.03 10.43
C ALA A 373 7.20 23.23 11.39
N SER A 374 7.06 24.44 10.83
CA SER A 374 6.77 25.66 11.59
C SER A 374 5.46 25.55 12.37
N SER A 375 4.38 25.13 11.71
CA SER A 375 3.07 24.96 12.35
C SER A 375 3.07 23.89 13.44
N TYR A 376 3.66 22.74 13.14
CA TYR A 376 3.71 21.57 14.02
C TYR A 376 4.46 21.87 15.32
N LEU A 377 5.69 22.38 15.20
CA LEU A 377 6.56 22.66 16.36
C LEU A 377 6.15 23.93 17.12
N MET A 378 5.51 24.89 16.46
CA MET A 378 5.10 26.16 17.06
C MET A 378 3.60 26.45 16.82
N PRO A 379 2.70 25.70 17.48
CA PRO A 379 1.26 25.88 17.34
C PRO A 379 0.84 27.30 17.74
N SER A 380 -0.04 27.92 16.94
CA SER A 380 -0.46 29.32 17.12
C SER A 380 -0.88 29.63 18.56
N ARG A 381 -1.75 28.79 19.14
CA ARG A 381 -2.24 28.95 20.53
C ARG A 381 -1.11 28.96 21.57
N LEU A 382 -0.15 28.05 21.45
CA LEU A 382 0.97 27.97 22.40
C LEU A 382 1.93 29.14 22.25
N VAL A 383 2.23 29.55 21.01
CA VAL A 383 3.10 30.69 20.74
C VAL A 383 2.46 31.97 21.27
N THR A 384 1.19 32.22 20.96
CA THR A 384 0.47 33.41 21.42
C THR A 384 0.34 33.44 22.95
N ASP A 385 0.04 32.31 23.60
CA ASP A 385 -0.01 32.24 25.07
C ASP A 385 1.34 32.56 25.72
N ARG A 386 2.43 31.94 25.24
CA ARG A 386 3.78 32.21 25.76
C ARG A 386 4.25 33.62 25.44
N PHE A 387 3.90 34.15 24.27
CA PHE A 387 4.16 35.52 23.87
C PHE A 387 3.46 36.50 24.80
N LEU A 388 2.16 36.32 25.04
CA LEU A 388 1.38 37.14 25.97
C LEU A 388 1.93 37.05 27.40
N LYS A 389 2.29 35.85 27.87
CA LYS A 389 2.91 35.67 29.20
C LYS A 389 4.25 36.39 29.31
N THR A 390 5.04 36.43 28.24
CA THR A 390 6.37 37.05 28.22
C THR A 390 6.30 38.57 28.07
N PHE A 391 5.59 39.05 27.06
CA PHE A 391 5.57 40.46 26.66
C PHE A 391 4.34 41.24 27.13
N LYS A 392 3.39 40.57 27.79
CA LYS A 392 2.17 41.18 28.35
C LYS A 392 1.30 41.90 27.30
N THR A 393 1.43 41.50 26.05
CA THR A 393 0.63 41.98 24.92
C THR A 393 0.39 40.84 23.94
N ASP A 394 -0.72 40.90 23.22
CA ASP A 394 -1.06 40.01 22.11
C ASP A 394 -0.51 40.53 20.77
N ARG A 395 -0.19 41.83 20.70
CA ARG A 395 0.47 42.49 19.57
C ARG A 395 1.55 43.43 20.06
N PHE A 396 2.78 43.20 19.59
CA PHE A 396 3.93 44.00 20.00
C PHE A 396 4.27 45.06 18.96
N ALA A 397 4.31 46.31 19.39
CA ALA A 397 4.80 47.45 18.62
C ALA A 397 5.93 48.14 19.39
N LEU A 398 6.87 48.74 18.67
CA LEU A 398 7.91 49.57 19.28
C LEU A 398 7.37 50.94 19.67
N SER A 399 7.27 51.18 20.97
CA SER A 399 6.99 52.45 21.62
C SER A 399 8.14 52.79 22.56
N GLU A 400 8.15 54.00 23.12
CA GLU A 400 9.13 54.35 24.16
C GLU A 400 9.09 53.36 25.34
N ALA A 401 7.87 53.03 25.80
CA ALA A 401 7.66 52.09 26.90
C ALA A 401 8.14 50.66 26.58
N THR A 402 7.79 50.12 25.41
CA THR A 402 8.20 48.74 25.03
C THR A 402 9.68 48.65 24.68
N THR A 403 10.29 49.73 24.19
CA THR A 403 11.74 49.83 23.97
C THR A 403 12.47 49.81 25.32
N PHE A 404 12.04 50.62 26.28
CA PHE A 404 12.59 50.59 27.64
C PHE A 404 12.38 49.22 28.30
N ALA A 405 11.22 48.58 28.10
CA ALA A 405 10.96 47.25 28.64
C ALA A 405 11.93 46.18 28.12
N LEU A 406 12.32 46.22 26.84
CA LEU A 406 13.27 45.28 26.24
C LEU A 406 14.72 45.54 26.67
N TRP A 407 15.16 46.80 26.62
CA TRP A 407 16.59 47.14 26.71
C TRP A 407 16.97 47.97 27.94
N GLY A 408 16.02 48.50 28.70
CA GLY A 408 16.26 49.35 29.87
C GLY A 408 16.92 50.67 29.50
N SER A 409 17.86 51.14 30.32
CA SER A 409 18.54 52.44 30.17
C SER A 409 19.39 52.59 28.89
N GLY A 410 19.71 51.50 28.18
CA GLY A 410 20.40 51.50 26.88
C GLY A 410 19.46 51.42 25.65
N ALA A 411 18.19 51.73 25.83
CA ALA A 411 17.10 51.57 24.87
C ALA A 411 17.33 52.24 23.51
N GLU A 412 17.84 53.47 23.49
CA GLU A 412 17.85 54.28 22.28
C GLU A 412 18.87 53.79 21.24
N ALA A 413 20.05 53.37 21.68
CA ALA A 413 21.09 52.81 20.81
C ALA A 413 20.70 51.43 20.24
N SER A 414 19.95 50.64 21.01
CA SER A 414 19.50 49.31 20.59
C SER A 414 18.30 49.38 19.65
N ARG A 415 17.38 50.33 19.86
CA ARG A 415 16.24 50.57 18.98
C ARG A 415 16.68 50.90 17.54
N ARG A 416 17.74 51.70 17.38
CA ARG A 416 18.30 52.07 16.06
C ARG A 416 18.83 50.88 15.24
N LYS A 417 19.05 49.73 15.88
CA LYS A 417 19.47 48.50 15.21
C LYS A 417 18.30 47.70 14.63
N VAL A 418 17.06 48.04 14.97
CA VAL A 418 15.85 47.38 14.47
C VAL A 418 15.28 48.22 13.31
N LYS A 419 15.56 47.78 12.09
CA LYS A 419 15.26 48.50 10.84
C LYS A 419 14.01 47.98 10.14
N ASN A 420 13.58 46.78 10.47
CA ASN A 420 12.45 46.13 9.82
C ASN A 420 11.74 45.16 10.77
N ARG A 421 10.58 44.67 10.32
CA ARG A 421 9.75 43.71 11.05
C ARG A 421 10.50 42.44 11.45
N ARG A 422 11.41 41.94 10.58
CA ARG A 422 12.19 40.71 10.83
C ARG A 422 13.22 40.87 11.92
N GLU A 423 13.89 42.00 11.98
CA GLU A 423 14.84 42.31 13.06
C GLU A 423 14.12 42.50 14.40
N LEU A 424 12.91 43.08 14.40
CA LEU A 424 12.08 43.17 15.60
C LEU A 424 11.65 41.75 16.04
N ALA A 425 11.21 40.93 15.10
CA ALA A 425 10.83 39.55 15.37
C ALA A 425 11.99 38.72 15.94
N PHE A 426 13.17 38.86 15.37
CA PHE A 426 14.37 38.20 15.85
C PHE A 426 14.75 38.67 17.26
N THR A 427 14.64 39.98 17.52
CA THR A 427 14.86 40.56 18.86
C THR A 427 13.91 39.94 19.88
N LEU A 428 12.62 39.85 19.57
CA LEU A 428 11.62 39.27 20.48
C LEU A 428 11.82 37.76 20.64
N ALA A 429 12.16 37.03 19.58
CA ALA A 429 12.44 35.60 19.61
C ALA A 429 13.64 35.26 20.52
N THR A 430 14.62 36.15 20.61
CA THR A 430 15.86 35.99 21.39
C THR A 430 15.87 36.72 22.74
N ALA A 431 14.81 37.45 23.07
CA ALA A 431 14.75 38.26 24.28
C ALA A 431 14.96 37.40 25.54
N VAL A 432 15.96 37.76 26.35
CA VAL A 432 16.25 37.13 27.66
C VAL A 432 15.84 38.01 28.83
N ARG A 433 15.29 39.20 28.54
CA ARG A 433 14.83 40.16 29.54
C ARG A 433 13.64 40.94 29.00
N TYR A 434 12.65 41.21 29.86
CA TYR A 434 11.54 42.12 29.56
C TYR A 434 11.00 42.73 30.86
N ASN A 435 10.72 44.03 30.86
CA ASN A 435 10.24 44.79 32.03
C ASN A 435 11.12 44.59 33.28
N GLY A 436 12.44 44.59 33.08
CA GLY A 436 13.43 44.43 34.15
C GLY A 436 13.55 43.01 34.72
N ARG A 437 12.78 42.04 34.24
CA ARG A 437 12.83 40.62 34.67
C ARG A 437 13.54 39.77 33.63
N GLN A 438 14.32 38.79 34.09
CA GLN A 438 14.83 37.74 33.20
C GLN A 438 13.68 36.88 32.69
N VAL A 439 13.73 36.54 31.40
CA VAL A 439 12.78 35.64 30.74
C VAL A 439 13.55 34.61 29.93
N VAL A 440 13.00 33.40 29.81
CA VAL A 440 13.53 32.42 28.85
C VAL A 440 13.07 32.84 27.47
N SER A 441 13.97 32.87 26.48
CA SER A 441 13.61 33.33 25.13
C SER A 441 12.60 32.40 24.47
N LEU A 442 11.72 32.93 23.61
CA LEU A 442 10.72 32.12 22.92
C LEU A 442 11.37 31.02 22.06
N ALA A 443 12.50 31.33 21.39
CA ALA A 443 13.24 30.33 20.62
C ALA A 443 13.69 29.14 21.50
N HIS A 444 14.21 29.42 22.69
CA HIS A 444 14.61 28.38 23.65
C HIS A 444 13.40 27.62 24.21
N GLN A 445 12.33 28.32 24.55
CA GLN A 445 11.08 27.73 25.04
C GLN A 445 10.49 26.70 24.06
N PHE A 446 10.65 26.90 22.74
CA PHE A 446 10.17 26.01 21.69
C PHE A 446 11.25 25.07 21.11
N LYS A 447 12.49 25.14 21.61
CA LYS A 447 13.64 24.33 21.14
C LYS A 447 13.92 24.49 19.62
N VAL A 448 13.63 25.66 19.06
CA VAL A 448 13.83 26.00 17.64
C VAL A 448 14.86 27.13 17.48
N SER A 449 15.35 27.32 16.25
CA SER A 449 16.28 28.42 15.97
C SER A 449 15.60 29.80 16.16
N PRO A 450 16.35 30.83 16.57
CA PRO A 450 15.85 32.21 16.64
C PRO A 450 15.19 32.70 15.34
N THR A 451 15.78 32.37 14.20
CA THR A 451 15.27 32.74 12.89
C THR A 451 13.92 32.07 12.61
N THR A 452 13.79 30.78 12.95
CA THR A 452 12.53 30.03 12.81
C THR A 452 11.43 30.64 13.67
N MET A 453 11.71 30.94 14.94
CA MET A 453 10.75 31.58 15.83
C MET A 453 10.37 32.98 15.33
N ALA A 454 11.33 33.78 14.86
CA ALA A 454 11.06 35.11 14.31
C ALA A 454 10.09 35.06 13.10
N ILE A 455 10.30 34.12 12.18
CA ILE A 455 9.38 33.87 11.06
C ILE A 455 7.98 33.56 11.61
N ARG A 456 7.87 32.66 12.60
CA ARG A 456 6.58 32.27 13.15
C ARG A 456 5.84 33.44 13.82
N LEU A 457 6.54 34.31 14.53
CA LEU A 457 5.93 35.51 15.14
C LEU A 457 5.35 36.45 14.08
N GLU A 458 5.99 36.56 12.91
CA GLU A 458 5.46 37.34 11.78
C GLU A 458 4.23 36.69 11.14
N GLU A 459 4.30 35.37 10.91
CA GLU A 459 3.21 34.57 10.34
C GLU A 459 1.93 34.67 11.21
N LEU A 460 2.09 34.69 12.52
CA LEU A 460 0.99 34.81 13.48
C LEU A 460 0.50 36.26 13.69
N GLY A 461 1.14 37.25 13.05
CA GLY A 461 0.73 38.65 13.18
C GLY A 461 0.95 39.25 14.57
N LEU A 462 1.86 38.69 15.37
CA LEU A 462 2.13 39.13 16.75
C LEU A 462 3.01 40.40 16.81
N ILE A 463 3.52 40.85 15.66
CA ILE A 463 4.47 41.94 15.55
C ILE A 463 3.95 42.97 14.56
N TRP A 464 3.88 44.20 15.05
CA TRP A 464 3.54 45.39 14.30
C TRP A 464 4.76 46.31 14.19
N PHE A 465 5.06 46.74 12.97
CA PHE A 465 6.17 47.65 12.69
C PHE A 465 5.65 48.74 11.76
N ASP A 466 5.36 49.92 12.30
CA ASP A 466 4.96 51.08 11.51
C ASP A 466 6.16 51.55 10.66
N GLN A 467 5.93 51.79 9.37
CA GLN A 467 6.94 52.29 8.43
C GLN A 467 7.02 53.83 8.41
N HIS A 468 6.76 54.49 9.54
CA HIS A 468 6.76 55.96 9.61
C HIS A 468 7.83 56.49 10.56
#